data_AF-A0A268U919-F1
#
_entry.id   AF-A0A268U919-F1
#
_cell.length_a   1.000
_cell.length_b   1.000
_cell.length_c   1.000
_cell.angle_alpha   90.00
_cell.angle_beta   90.00
_cell.angle_gamma   90.00
#
_symmetry.space_group_name_H-M   'P 1'
#
loop_
_entity.id
_entity.type
_entity.pdbx_description
1 polymer ?
#
loop_
_entity_poly.entity_id
_entity_poly.type
_entity_poly.pdbx_seq_one_letter_code
_entity_poly.pdbx_strand_id
1 'polypeptide(L)'
;MKKLLDFFEYLKRYHIDVLDTISIMLELFILKIQDPKAIHSLISKEAKKEQIYEQFCDLIQTLIKHSFYVKINPNANILKILKTIDQIPINNQIIEQFLHTITQKKTSNKLYYYSTPLEINQLLISLLEIKPNDEIYNPCYGIGSVFLGLGNTAHNIKLYGEELDERLSNIAHLVAQVAKIQNVKLCVNDILKQPIFKTKDGFEHFDKVLCNPPLYAHMGIEYLKEDERFGKMGILVKNYPELVFLTHALSHLKKRGVFIIRNQTLQKSSLEEKLRERLCKEKMIEAIIELPKNIFPHQNHEFSVLVISPGNENILHINANNEHFYQKDGKYNRLINIDEISNIFCKKLCTPYSTLTALDKIQIHDLRAQTYLNKNNTSGDIHTLKSLEIEIFRGQRAYGSPKDKKIQFYDVGIADFKPYGFTQDFENKKEYGDIAKIQKYALKSYDILLSLRGISPKITILGEINSLCVANAGIITLRAKNKEIAIGLYCYFFSSQGEKSLKKIYEQSGENTVNIDNLHHLSIPKNYNKDYKMIFSKIEEVSKELEIISKKINLLKGNK
;
A
#
# COMPACT_ATOMS: atom_id res chain seq x y z
N MET A 1 1.00 -7.11 27.51
CA MET A 1 1.91 -7.09 26.36
C MET A 1 3.39 -7.02 26.75
N LYS A 2 3.88 -5.98 27.43
CA LYS A 2 5.33 -5.83 27.77
C LYS A 2 5.97 -7.09 28.38
N LYS A 3 5.37 -7.66 29.42
CA LYS A 3 5.84 -8.92 30.05
C LYS A 3 6.02 -10.08 29.05
N LEU A 4 5.15 -10.18 28.06
CA LEU A 4 5.17 -11.24 27.06
C LEU A 4 6.28 -11.02 26.03
N LEU A 5 6.54 -9.78 25.65
CA LEU A 5 7.68 -9.40 24.80
C LEU A 5 9.00 -9.62 25.52
N ASP A 6 9.09 -9.26 26.81
CA ASP A 6 10.27 -9.51 27.64
C ASP A 6 10.52 -11.02 27.78
N PHE A 7 9.46 -11.82 27.89
CA PHE A 7 9.55 -13.27 27.93
C PHE A 7 10.04 -13.86 26.60
N PHE A 8 9.55 -13.35 25.48
CA PHE A 8 10.05 -13.73 24.15
C PHE A 8 11.55 -13.40 23.97
N GLU A 9 11.98 -12.20 24.35
CA GLU A 9 13.41 -11.82 24.30
C GLU A 9 14.27 -12.64 25.29
N TYR A 10 13.69 -13.15 26.38
CA TYR A 10 14.37 -14.09 27.27
C TYR A 10 14.61 -15.44 26.58
N LEU A 11 13.59 -16.02 25.93
CA LEU A 11 13.71 -17.30 25.22
C LEU A 11 14.65 -17.21 24.01
N LYS A 12 14.62 -16.10 23.28
CA LYS A 12 15.47 -15.84 22.12
C LYS A 12 16.97 -15.96 22.40
N ARG A 13 17.41 -15.79 23.67
CA ARG A 13 18.83 -15.96 24.05
C ARG A 13 19.32 -17.41 23.95
N TYR A 14 18.39 -18.36 23.92
CA TYR A 14 18.69 -19.79 23.92
C TYR A 14 18.55 -20.44 22.53
N HIS A 15 18.06 -19.69 21.53
CA HIS A 15 17.77 -20.17 20.19
C HIS A 15 18.34 -19.22 19.13
N ILE A 16 18.96 -19.78 18.08
CA ILE A 16 19.55 -19.00 16.99
C ILE A 16 18.46 -18.52 16.03
N ASP A 17 17.52 -19.40 15.67
CA ASP A 17 16.40 -19.05 14.81
C ASP A 17 15.25 -18.44 15.63
N VAL A 18 14.74 -17.29 15.16
CA VAL A 18 13.58 -16.65 15.78
C VAL A 18 12.30 -17.47 15.56
N LEU A 19 12.24 -18.26 14.48
CA LEU A 19 11.10 -19.14 14.20
C LEU A 19 10.93 -20.20 15.29
N ASP A 20 12.03 -20.80 15.75
CA ASP A 20 12.02 -21.73 16.90
C ASP A 20 11.48 -21.06 18.16
N THR A 21 11.90 -19.81 18.41
CA THR A 21 11.42 -19.05 19.56
C THR A 21 9.91 -18.77 19.47
N ILE A 22 9.40 -18.50 18.27
CA ILE A 22 7.96 -18.31 18.02
C ILE A 22 7.21 -19.61 18.25
N SER A 23 7.70 -20.74 17.72
CA SER A 23 7.13 -22.06 17.96
C SER A 23 7.04 -22.34 19.45
N ILE A 24 8.16 -22.26 20.19
CA ILE A 24 8.18 -22.51 21.65
C ILE A 24 7.19 -21.62 22.41
N MET A 25 7.05 -20.33 22.03
CA MET A 25 6.01 -19.48 22.64
C MET A 25 4.60 -20.00 22.38
N LEU A 26 4.30 -20.44 21.16
CA LEU A 26 3.01 -21.02 20.81
C LEU A 26 2.77 -22.35 21.54
N GLU A 27 3.79 -23.19 21.67
CA GLU A 27 3.72 -24.45 22.44
C GLU A 27 3.39 -24.17 23.92
N LEU A 28 4.02 -23.16 24.50
CA LEU A 28 3.73 -22.70 25.87
C LEU A 28 2.33 -22.13 26.01
N PHE A 29 1.81 -21.42 25.00
CA PHE A 29 0.41 -20.99 24.97
C PHE A 29 -0.55 -22.17 24.91
N ILE A 30 -0.27 -23.16 24.06
CA ILE A 30 -1.04 -24.40 23.96
C ILE A 30 -1.08 -25.10 25.30
N LEU A 31 0.08 -25.29 25.96
CA LEU A 31 0.15 -25.88 27.29
C LEU A 31 -0.69 -25.10 28.31
N LYS A 32 -0.58 -23.77 28.35
CA LYS A 32 -1.36 -22.94 29.28
C LYS A 32 -2.87 -22.99 29.00
N ILE A 33 -3.27 -23.10 27.74
CA ILE A 33 -4.68 -23.17 27.32
C ILE A 33 -5.28 -24.55 27.59
N GLN A 34 -4.54 -25.63 27.32
CA GLN A 34 -5.06 -27.00 27.35
C GLN A 34 -4.85 -27.69 28.71
N ASP A 35 -3.71 -27.47 29.37
CA ASP A 35 -3.39 -28.08 30.67
C ASP A 35 -2.66 -27.11 31.62
N PRO A 36 -3.37 -26.10 32.15
CA PRO A 36 -2.79 -25.18 33.14
C PRO A 36 -2.42 -25.88 34.46
N LYS A 37 -3.04 -27.02 34.78
CA LYS A 37 -2.77 -27.75 36.03
C LYS A 37 -1.41 -28.44 35.99
N ALA A 38 -1.00 -28.96 34.84
CA ALA A 38 0.33 -29.55 34.68
C ALA A 38 1.44 -28.51 34.90
N ILE A 39 1.23 -27.25 34.52
CA ILE A 39 2.17 -26.15 34.84
C ILE A 39 2.35 -26.02 36.35
N HIS A 40 1.25 -25.94 37.11
CA HIS A 40 1.33 -25.84 38.58
C HIS A 40 2.00 -27.08 39.19
N SER A 41 1.70 -28.27 38.68
CA SER A 41 2.34 -29.52 39.14
C SER A 41 3.85 -29.46 38.97
N LEU A 42 4.34 -29.09 37.79
CA LEU A 42 5.78 -28.97 37.51
C LEU A 42 6.46 -27.88 38.35
N ILE A 43 5.77 -26.77 38.65
CA ILE A 43 6.30 -25.69 39.51
C ILE A 43 6.43 -26.16 40.97
N SER A 44 5.48 -26.95 41.46
CA SER A 44 5.40 -27.39 42.87
C SER A 44 6.35 -28.52 43.24
N LYS A 45 6.95 -29.21 42.26
CA LYS A 45 7.83 -30.35 42.53
C LYS A 45 9.19 -29.92 43.09
N GLU A 46 9.58 -30.53 44.20
CA GLU A 46 10.97 -30.60 44.66
C GLU A 46 11.72 -31.67 43.85
N ALA A 47 12.00 -31.39 42.58
CA ALA A 47 12.72 -32.30 41.68
C ALA A 47 14.05 -31.69 41.19
N LYS A 48 14.98 -32.55 40.76
CA LYS A 48 16.23 -32.10 40.13
C LYS A 48 15.89 -31.40 38.80
N LYS A 49 16.70 -30.41 38.40
CA LYS A 49 16.48 -29.61 37.18
C LYS A 49 16.33 -30.46 35.92
N GLU A 50 17.14 -31.51 35.79
CA GLU A 50 17.12 -32.45 34.64
C GLU A 50 15.76 -33.17 34.54
N GLN A 51 15.23 -33.65 35.66
CA GLN A 51 13.93 -34.33 35.71
C GLN A 51 12.78 -33.38 35.33
N ILE A 52 12.84 -32.11 35.73
CA ILE A 52 11.83 -31.10 35.37
C ILE A 52 11.89 -30.82 33.86
N TYR A 53 13.09 -30.76 33.29
CA TYR A 53 13.29 -30.55 31.86
C TYR A 53 12.70 -31.70 31.03
N GLU A 54 13.01 -32.95 31.38
CA GLU A 54 12.49 -34.13 30.67
C GLU A 54 10.96 -34.19 30.73
N GLN A 55 10.40 -34.07 31.94
CA GLN A 55 8.93 -34.08 32.13
C GLN A 55 8.23 -32.93 31.39
N PHE A 56 8.85 -31.76 31.32
CA PHE A 56 8.34 -30.65 30.52
C PHE A 56 8.32 -30.99 29.02
N CYS A 57 9.41 -31.56 28.50
CA CYS A 57 9.50 -31.95 27.10
C CYS A 57 8.49 -33.06 26.75
N ASP A 58 8.32 -34.04 27.63
CA ASP A 58 7.34 -35.11 27.46
C ASP A 58 5.91 -34.54 27.44
N LEU A 59 5.61 -33.63 28.37
CA LEU A 59 4.30 -32.97 28.44
C LEU A 59 3.96 -32.23 27.14
N ILE A 60 4.88 -31.41 26.62
CA ILE A 60 4.64 -30.69 25.35
C ILE A 60 4.40 -31.67 24.20
N GLN A 61 5.17 -32.76 24.12
CA GLN A 61 5.01 -33.78 23.08
C GLN A 61 3.69 -34.56 23.16
N THR A 62 3.02 -34.58 24.31
CA THR A 62 1.65 -35.13 24.40
C THR A 62 0.59 -34.19 23.82
N LEU A 63 0.84 -32.88 23.82
CA LEU A 63 -0.10 -31.85 23.36
C LEU A 63 0.10 -31.48 21.89
N ILE A 64 1.29 -31.75 21.34
CA ILE A 64 1.73 -31.25 20.04
C ILE A 64 2.24 -32.42 19.22
N LYS A 65 1.77 -32.50 17.97
CA LYS A 65 2.24 -33.52 17.04
C LYS A 65 3.77 -33.42 16.89
N HIS A 66 4.46 -34.56 17.01
CA HIS A 66 5.92 -34.64 17.00
C HIS A 66 6.59 -33.90 15.82
N SER A 67 5.95 -33.83 14.65
CA SER A 67 6.48 -33.11 13.48
C SER A 67 6.57 -31.59 13.66
N PHE A 68 5.83 -31.02 14.61
CA PHE A 68 5.76 -29.56 14.84
C PHE A 68 6.45 -29.13 16.13
N TYR A 69 6.89 -30.09 16.95
CA TYR A 69 7.53 -29.84 18.22
C TYR A 69 8.96 -29.29 18.04
N VAL A 70 9.28 -28.21 18.74
CA VAL A 70 10.60 -27.61 18.81
C VAL A 70 11.19 -27.82 20.21
N LYS A 71 12.26 -28.61 20.27
CA LYS A 71 12.94 -28.90 21.54
C LYS A 71 13.58 -27.63 22.12
N ILE A 72 13.16 -27.24 23.32
CA ILE A 72 13.76 -26.12 24.05
C ILE A 72 15.19 -26.44 24.47
N ASN A 73 16.08 -25.45 24.41
CA ASN A 73 17.47 -25.60 24.82
C ASN A 73 17.59 -26.12 26.27
N PRO A 74 18.36 -27.20 26.56
CA PRO A 74 18.54 -27.73 27.91
C PRO A 74 19.08 -26.73 28.94
N ASN A 75 19.81 -25.71 28.50
CA ASN A 75 20.36 -24.67 29.38
C ASN A 75 19.32 -23.61 29.77
N ALA A 76 18.11 -23.65 29.21
CA ALA A 76 17.03 -22.74 29.58
C ALA A 76 16.49 -23.06 30.98
N ASN A 77 16.13 -22.03 31.74
CA ASN A 77 15.58 -22.23 33.08
C ASN A 77 14.07 -22.55 32.99
N ILE A 78 13.75 -23.84 32.88
CA ILE A 78 12.36 -24.33 32.72
C ILE A 78 11.45 -23.86 33.86
N LEU A 79 11.93 -23.87 35.12
CA LEU A 79 11.13 -23.37 36.24
C LEU A 79 10.79 -21.88 36.10
N LYS A 80 11.72 -21.06 35.64
CA LYS A 80 11.47 -19.64 35.36
C LYS A 80 10.46 -19.49 34.22
N ILE A 81 10.59 -20.27 33.15
CA ILE A 81 9.69 -20.26 31.99
C ILE A 81 8.26 -20.60 32.44
N LEU A 82 8.09 -21.71 33.16
CA LEU A 82 6.80 -22.16 33.71
C LEU A 82 6.17 -21.10 34.62
N LYS A 83 6.92 -20.57 35.60
CA LYS A 83 6.44 -19.49 36.48
C LYS A 83 6.04 -18.22 35.70
N THR A 84 6.78 -17.90 34.63
CA THR A 84 6.50 -16.71 33.83
C THR A 84 5.23 -16.88 33.02
N ILE A 85 5.08 -17.99 32.28
CA ILE A 85 3.88 -18.23 31.47
C ILE A 85 2.63 -18.39 32.35
N ASP A 86 2.78 -18.96 33.55
CA ASP A 86 1.67 -19.16 34.47
C ASP A 86 1.00 -17.86 34.91
N GLN A 87 1.82 -16.81 35.12
CA GLN A 87 1.40 -15.48 35.56
C GLN A 87 0.88 -14.58 34.43
N ILE A 88 1.09 -14.95 33.17
CA ILE A 88 0.65 -14.14 32.03
C ILE A 88 -0.78 -14.56 31.66
N PRO A 89 -1.74 -13.62 31.59
CA PRO A 89 -3.06 -13.93 31.05
C PRO A 89 -2.94 -14.22 29.55
N ILE A 90 -3.47 -15.35 29.11
CA ILE A 90 -3.44 -15.80 27.72
C ILE A 90 -4.87 -15.95 27.21
N ASN A 91 -5.16 -15.29 26.10
CA ASN A 91 -6.35 -15.48 25.29
C ASN A 91 -6.00 -15.20 23.81
N ASN A 92 -6.90 -15.54 22.89
CA ASN A 92 -6.63 -15.41 21.46
C ASN A 92 -6.23 -13.98 21.05
N GLN A 93 -6.91 -12.96 21.58
CA GLN A 93 -6.60 -11.56 21.27
C GLN A 93 -5.19 -11.14 21.72
N ILE A 94 -4.76 -11.59 22.91
CA ILE A 94 -3.40 -11.32 23.42
C ILE A 94 -2.36 -12.01 22.55
N ILE A 95 -2.60 -13.24 22.13
CA ILE A 95 -1.67 -13.99 21.26
C ILE A 95 -1.61 -13.34 19.87
N GLU A 96 -2.74 -12.93 19.32
CA GLU A 96 -2.81 -12.26 18.03
C GLU A 96 -2.04 -10.93 18.04
N GLN A 97 -2.25 -10.11 19.07
CA GLN A 97 -1.49 -8.87 19.27
C GLN A 97 0.01 -9.14 19.48
N PHE A 98 0.37 -10.23 20.16
CA PHE A 98 1.76 -10.63 20.35
C PHE A 98 2.42 -11.00 19.01
N LEU A 99 1.81 -11.90 18.23
CA LEU A 99 2.30 -12.29 16.92
C LEU A 99 2.39 -11.10 15.97
N HIS A 100 1.37 -10.23 15.97
CA HIS A 100 1.42 -8.97 15.24
C HIS A 100 2.65 -8.15 15.64
N THR A 101 2.83 -7.89 16.94
CA THR A 101 3.93 -7.06 17.43
C THR A 101 5.31 -7.60 17.05
N ILE A 102 5.54 -8.91 17.16
CA ILE A 102 6.86 -9.49 16.86
C ILE A 102 7.12 -9.59 15.35
N THR A 103 6.08 -9.80 14.53
CA THR A 103 6.23 -9.97 13.09
C THR A 103 6.44 -8.65 12.34
N GLN A 104 5.88 -7.54 12.85
CA GLN A 104 6.04 -6.22 12.22
C GLN A 104 7.42 -5.57 12.48
N LYS A 105 8.23 -6.12 13.38
CA LYS A 105 9.60 -5.64 13.64
C LYS A 105 10.51 -5.88 12.44
N LYS A 106 11.38 -4.91 12.14
CA LYS A 106 12.43 -5.09 11.12
C LYS A 106 13.55 -5.98 11.67
N THR A 107 13.56 -7.24 11.25
CA THR A 107 14.58 -8.23 11.62
C THR A 107 15.21 -8.85 10.37
N SER A 108 16.28 -9.63 10.55
CA SER A 108 16.94 -10.42 9.49
C SER A 108 15.98 -11.38 8.78
N ASN A 109 15.04 -11.96 9.53
CA ASN A 109 14.08 -12.97 9.03
C ASN A 109 12.91 -12.32 8.25
N LYS A 110 12.75 -10.99 8.34
CA LYS A 110 11.74 -10.23 7.60
C LYS A 110 10.31 -10.79 7.71
N LEU A 111 9.91 -11.18 8.93
CA LEU A 111 8.62 -11.84 9.21
C LEU A 111 7.38 -11.05 8.75
N TYR A 112 7.51 -9.74 8.57
CA TYR A 112 6.47 -8.86 8.03
C TYR A 112 6.06 -9.20 6.58
N TYR A 113 6.82 -10.05 5.87
CA TYR A 113 6.38 -10.60 4.57
C TYR A 113 5.49 -11.84 4.70
N TYR A 114 5.51 -12.53 5.83
CA TYR A 114 4.81 -13.80 6.06
C TYR A 114 3.66 -13.67 7.06
N SER A 115 3.33 -12.43 7.45
CA SER A 115 2.29 -12.09 8.40
C SER A 115 1.56 -10.83 7.95
N THR A 116 0.24 -10.93 7.80
CA THR A 116 -0.62 -9.79 7.53
C THR A 116 -0.87 -8.99 8.83
N PRO A 117 -0.87 -7.64 8.79
CA PRO A 117 -1.21 -6.80 9.95
C PRO A 117 -2.58 -7.15 10.54
N LEU A 118 -2.74 -6.93 11.86
CA LEU A 118 -3.89 -7.39 12.64
C LEU A 118 -5.20 -6.81 12.11
N GLU A 119 -5.22 -5.50 11.95
CA GLU A 119 -6.33 -4.70 11.43
C GLU A 119 -6.70 -5.09 10.00
N ILE A 120 -5.73 -5.58 9.21
CA ILE A 120 -5.99 -6.07 7.86
C ILE A 120 -6.59 -7.47 7.94
N ASN A 121 -6.08 -8.37 8.78
CA ASN A 121 -6.72 -9.67 9.00
C ASN A 121 -8.19 -9.51 9.43
N GLN A 122 -8.47 -8.58 10.35
CA GLN A 122 -9.83 -8.26 10.78
C GLN A 122 -10.73 -7.84 9.62
N LEU A 123 -10.24 -6.95 8.75
CA LEU A 123 -10.95 -6.56 7.54
C LEU A 123 -11.17 -7.74 6.58
N LEU A 124 -10.13 -8.53 6.27
CA LEU A 124 -10.27 -9.64 5.32
C LEU A 124 -11.32 -10.66 5.80
N ILE A 125 -11.33 -10.95 7.10
CA ILE A 125 -12.26 -11.90 7.70
C ILE A 125 -13.69 -11.36 7.68
N SER A 126 -13.90 -10.07 7.96
CA SER A 126 -15.24 -9.48 7.93
C SER A 126 -15.85 -9.50 6.52
N LEU A 127 -15.01 -9.38 5.49
CA LEU A 127 -15.42 -9.42 4.08
C LEU A 127 -15.73 -10.83 3.56
N LEU A 128 -15.23 -11.88 4.22
CA LEU A 128 -15.48 -13.26 3.79
C LEU A 128 -16.95 -13.67 4.00
N GLU A 129 -17.66 -13.11 4.99
CA GLU A 129 -18.98 -13.56 5.45
C GLU A 129 -18.98 -15.09 5.70
N ILE A 130 -18.15 -15.53 6.65
CA ILE A 130 -17.95 -16.94 6.99
C ILE A 130 -19.21 -17.50 7.65
N LYS A 131 -19.64 -18.68 7.22
CA LYS A 131 -20.74 -19.44 7.81
C LYS A 131 -20.21 -20.70 8.51
N PRO A 132 -20.95 -21.26 9.48
CA PRO A 132 -20.59 -22.56 10.07
C PRO A 132 -20.40 -23.63 9.00
N ASN A 133 -19.37 -24.46 9.16
CA ASN A 133 -18.97 -25.52 8.22
C ASN A 133 -18.44 -25.06 6.85
N ASP A 134 -18.24 -23.76 6.61
CA ASP A 134 -17.57 -23.31 5.39
C ASP A 134 -16.15 -23.90 5.32
N GLU A 135 -15.77 -24.30 4.10
CA GLU A 135 -14.42 -24.72 3.76
C GLU A 135 -13.62 -23.49 3.31
N ILE A 136 -12.54 -23.18 4.01
CA ILE A 136 -11.73 -21.99 3.82
C ILE A 136 -10.34 -22.40 3.34
N TYR A 137 -9.92 -21.88 2.20
CA TYR A 137 -8.61 -22.16 1.61
C TYR A 137 -7.71 -20.94 1.56
N ASN A 138 -6.45 -21.10 1.97
CA ASN A 138 -5.40 -20.09 1.83
C ASN A 138 -4.15 -20.70 1.14
N PRO A 139 -3.86 -20.30 -0.13
CA PRO A 139 -2.78 -20.90 -0.93
C PRO A 139 -1.36 -20.39 -0.62
N CYS A 140 -1.20 -19.53 0.38
CA CYS A 140 0.10 -18.99 0.80
C CYS A 140 -0.02 -18.39 2.21
N TYR A 141 -0.29 -19.25 3.18
CA TYR A 141 -0.73 -18.80 4.50
C TYR A 141 0.38 -18.26 5.41
N GLY A 142 1.65 -18.38 5.04
CA GLY A 142 2.79 -17.89 5.82
C GLY A 142 2.81 -18.50 7.22
N ILE A 143 2.91 -17.66 8.25
CA ILE A 143 2.82 -18.13 9.65
C ILE A 143 1.39 -18.40 10.13
N GLY A 144 0.38 -18.26 9.28
CA GLY A 144 -1.02 -18.45 9.63
C GLY A 144 -1.61 -17.31 10.49
N SER A 145 -1.10 -16.08 10.40
CA SER A 145 -1.54 -14.99 11.29
C SER A 145 -3.06 -14.70 11.23
N VAL A 146 -3.68 -14.94 10.07
CA VAL A 146 -5.13 -14.79 9.87
C VAL A 146 -5.96 -15.87 10.59
N PHE A 147 -5.36 -17.03 10.92
CA PHE A 147 -6.07 -18.16 11.52
C PHE A 147 -6.60 -17.85 12.91
N LEU A 148 -5.91 -16.99 13.67
CA LEU A 148 -6.39 -16.53 14.98
C LEU A 148 -7.71 -15.79 14.88
N GLY A 149 -7.85 -14.92 13.89
CA GLY A 149 -9.10 -14.24 13.60
C GLY A 149 -10.18 -15.21 13.12
N LEU A 150 -9.84 -16.16 12.24
CA LEU A 150 -10.80 -17.17 11.76
C LEU A 150 -11.41 -18.00 12.91
N GLY A 151 -10.57 -18.45 13.85
CA GLY A 151 -11.01 -19.21 15.03
C GLY A 151 -11.91 -18.43 15.98
N ASN A 152 -11.84 -17.08 15.95
CA ASN A 152 -12.71 -16.20 16.73
C ASN A 152 -14.06 -15.92 16.04
N THR A 153 -14.12 -15.99 14.71
CA THR A 153 -15.31 -15.58 13.94
C THR A 153 -16.35 -16.69 13.80
N ALA A 154 -15.92 -17.93 13.55
CA ALA A 154 -16.84 -19.03 13.33
C ALA A 154 -16.30 -20.35 13.91
N HIS A 155 -17.21 -21.13 14.49
CA HIS A 155 -16.92 -22.50 14.92
C HIS A 155 -17.16 -23.49 13.77
N ASN A 156 -16.49 -24.65 13.84
CA ASN A 156 -16.60 -25.74 12.87
C ASN A 156 -16.24 -25.40 11.42
N ILE A 157 -15.41 -24.38 11.17
CA ILE A 157 -14.81 -24.21 9.84
C ILE A 157 -13.85 -25.35 9.52
N LYS A 158 -13.64 -25.60 8.23
CA LYS A 158 -12.57 -26.48 7.74
C LYS A 158 -11.52 -25.65 7.04
N LEU A 159 -10.29 -25.67 7.56
CA LEU A 159 -9.19 -24.86 7.07
C LEU A 159 -8.27 -25.71 6.18
N TYR A 160 -8.07 -25.25 4.96
CA TYR A 160 -7.20 -25.84 3.96
C TYR A 160 -6.13 -24.82 3.56
N GLY A 161 -4.94 -25.29 3.19
CA GLY A 161 -3.93 -24.37 2.71
C GLY A 161 -2.64 -25.04 2.29
N GLU A 162 -1.83 -24.26 1.57
CA GLU A 162 -0.50 -24.65 1.12
C GLU A 162 0.52 -23.55 1.45
N GLU A 163 1.72 -23.93 1.88
CA GLU A 163 2.84 -23.04 2.16
C GLU A 163 4.14 -23.68 1.68
N LEU A 164 5.03 -22.89 1.10
CA LEU A 164 6.28 -23.38 0.53
C LEU A 164 7.31 -23.70 1.62
N ASP A 165 7.40 -22.85 2.65
CA ASP A 165 8.39 -23.00 3.72
C ASP A 165 7.85 -23.89 4.86
N GLU A 166 8.52 -25.02 5.08
CA GLU A 166 8.16 -25.99 6.13
C GLU A 166 8.13 -25.37 7.53
N ARG A 167 9.05 -24.46 7.86
CA ARG A 167 9.10 -23.84 9.20
C ARG A 167 7.94 -22.88 9.41
N LEU A 168 7.57 -22.10 8.38
CA LEU A 168 6.36 -21.27 8.42
C LEU A 168 5.11 -22.14 8.57
N SER A 169 5.07 -23.26 7.85
CA SER A 169 4.00 -24.26 7.95
C SER A 169 3.85 -24.85 9.35
N ASN A 170 4.96 -25.19 10.01
CA ASN A 170 4.95 -25.69 11.38
C ASN A 170 4.36 -24.66 12.36
N ILE A 171 4.78 -23.39 12.24
CA ILE A 171 4.20 -22.29 13.03
C ILE A 171 2.70 -22.16 12.76
N ALA A 172 2.28 -22.21 11.50
CA ALA A 172 0.87 -22.06 11.14
C ALA A 172 -0.01 -23.17 11.72
N HIS A 173 0.48 -24.41 11.84
CA HIS A 173 -0.21 -25.49 12.54
C HIS A 173 -0.39 -25.19 14.03
N LEU A 174 0.65 -24.70 14.70
CA LEU A 174 0.58 -24.27 16.10
C LEU A 174 -0.40 -23.11 16.28
N VAL A 175 -0.40 -22.14 15.35
CA VAL A 175 -1.34 -21.02 15.35
C VAL A 175 -2.79 -21.51 15.16
N ALA A 176 -3.04 -22.46 14.26
CA ALA A 176 -4.37 -23.05 14.07
C ALA A 176 -4.86 -23.81 15.33
N GLN A 177 -3.97 -24.51 16.02
CA GLN A 177 -4.26 -25.19 17.29
C GLN A 177 -4.58 -24.19 18.40
N VAL A 178 -3.81 -23.10 18.52
CA VAL A 178 -4.11 -21.98 19.44
C VAL A 178 -5.46 -21.34 19.10
N ALA A 179 -5.75 -21.16 17.82
CA ALA A 179 -7.03 -20.65 17.33
C ALA A 179 -8.21 -21.61 17.54
N LYS A 180 -7.95 -22.84 18.04
CA LYS A 180 -8.95 -23.90 18.27
C LYS A 180 -9.69 -24.32 17.00
N ILE A 181 -9.03 -24.25 15.84
CA ILE A 181 -9.58 -24.77 14.58
C ILE A 181 -9.37 -26.28 14.56
N GLN A 182 -10.46 -27.04 14.53
CA GLN A 182 -10.41 -28.50 14.66
C GLN A 182 -10.08 -29.21 13.34
N ASN A 183 -10.69 -28.76 12.23
CA ASN A 183 -10.54 -29.39 10.93
C ASN A 183 -9.48 -28.63 10.12
N VAL A 184 -8.23 -29.09 10.17
CA VAL A 184 -7.08 -28.41 9.55
C VAL A 184 -6.35 -29.36 8.62
N LYS A 185 -6.22 -28.97 7.35
CA LYS A 185 -5.41 -29.65 6.33
C LYS A 185 -4.49 -28.63 5.66
N LEU A 186 -3.35 -28.38 6.31
CA LEU A 186 -2.29 -27.52 5.79
C LEU A 186 -1.16 -28.40 5.24
N CYS A 187 -0.61 -28.03 4.09
CA CYS A 187 0.40 -28.81 3.40
C CYS A 187 1.63 -27.98 3.05
N VAL A 188 2.82 -28.57 3.20
CA VAL A 188 4.05 -27.97 2.67
C VAL A 188 4.13 -28.28 1.18
N ASN A 189 4.04 -27.26 0.33
CA ASN A 189 4.00 -27.45 -1.11
C ASN A 189 4.40 -26.21 -1.92
N ASP A 190 4.94 -26.46 -3.12
CA ASP A 190 5.08 -25.46 -4.16
C ASP A 190 3.84 -25.48 -5.07
N ILE A 191 2.87 -24.62 -4.75
CA ILE A 191 1.61 -24.51 -5.49
C ILE A 191 1.82 -24.20 -6.97
N LEU A 192 2.95 -23.58 -7.33
CA LEU A 192 3.24 -23.16 -8.70
C LEU A 192 3.78 -24.31 -9.54
N LYS A 193 4.42 -25.30 -8.91
CA LYS A 193 4.82 -26.54 -9.56
C LYS A 193 3.67 -27.53 -9.66
N GLN A 194 3.04 -27.84 -8.54
CA GLN A 194 1.97 -28.85 -8.51
C GLN A 194 1.09 -28.66 -7.28
N PRO A 195 -0.14 -28.12 -7.41
CA PRO A 195 -1.02 -27.98 -6.26
C PRO A 195 -1.52 -29.35 -5.80
N ILE A 196 -1.65 -29.51 -4.47
CA ILE A 196 -2.04 -30.78 -3.84
C ILE A 196 -3.55 -31.02 -3.94
N PHE A 197 -4.35 -29.96 -3.90
CA PHE A 197 -5.82 -30.02 -3.87
C PHE A 197 -6.42 -30.21 -5.27
N LYS A 198 -6.11 -31.33 -5.93
CA LYS A 198 -6.64 -31.70 -7.25
C LYS A 198 -7.64 -32.84 -7.16
N THR A 199 -8.60 -32.84 -8.07
CA THR A 199 -9.52 -33.95 -8.33
C THR A 199 -9.23 -34.57 -9.70
N LYS A 200 -9.90 -35.68 -10.07
CA LYS A 200 -9.76 -36.28 -11.41
C LYS A 200 -10.19 -35.32 -12.52
N ASP A 201 -11.12 -34.42 -12.22
CA ASP A 201 -11.78 -33.53 -13.19
C ASP A 201 -11.34 -32.06 -13.04
N GLY A 202 -10.29 -31.77 -12.26
CA GLY A 202 -9.75 -30.41 -12.07
C GLY A 202 -9.27 -30.14 -10.65
N PHE A 203 -9.77 -29.08 -10.02
CA PHE A 203 -9.34 -28.63 -8.69
C PHE A 203 -10.42 -28.87 -7.62
N GLU A 204 -10.01 -29.13 -6.37
CA GLU A 204 -10.94 -29.07 -5.24
C GLU A 204 -11.42 -27.61 -5.07
N HIS A 205 -12.71 -27.42 -4.82
CA HIS A 205 -13.30 -26.10 -4.69
C HIS A 205 -13.73 -25.84 -3.25
N PHE A 206 -13.34 -24.68 -2.71
CA PHE A 206 -13.62 -24.28 -1.33
C PHE A 206 -14.62 -23.14 -1.30
N ASP A 207 -15.49 -23.13 -0.29
CA ASP A 207 -16.52 -22.09 -0.13
C ASP A 207 -15.90 -20.70 -0.07
N LYS A 208 -14.78 -20.57 0.64
CA LYS A 208 -14.07 -19.32 0.88
C LYS A 208 -12.60 -19.44 0.48
N VAL A 209 -12.08 -18.41 -0.17
CA VAL A 209 -10.64 -18.31 -0.47
C VAL A 209 -10.10 -17.00 0.09
N LEU A 210 -9.00 -17.05 0.85
CA LEU A 210 -8.33 -15.86 1.38
C LEU A 210 -6.86 -15.92 0.99
N CYS A 211 -6.33 -14.85 0.41
CA CYS A 211 -4.97 -14.86 -0.09
C CYS A 211 -4.32 -13.47 0.03
N ASN A 212 -3.17 -13.46 0.71
CA ASN A 212 -2.20 -12.37 0.67
C ASN A 212 -0.95 -12.89 -0.07
N PRO A 213 -0.87 -12.72 -1.40
CA PRO A 213 0.15 -13.35 -2.21
C PRO A 213 1.55 -12.81 -1.92
N PRO A 214 2.60 -13.64 -2.01
CA PRO A 214 3.97 -13.17 -1.90
C PRO A 214 4.34 -12.24 -3.08
N LEU A 215 4.90 -11.07 -2.77
CA LEU A 215 5.22 -10.05 -3.77
C LEU A 215 6.45 -10.35 -4.62
N TYR A 216 7.43 -11.08 -4.07
CA TYR A 216 8.74 -11.31 -4.67
C TYR A 216 9.03 -12.79 -4.90
N ALA A 217 8.02 -13.58 -5.27
CA ALA A 217 8.22 -14.99 -5.58
C ALA A 217 9.06 -15.15 -6.85
N HIS A 218 10.13 -15.95 -6.77
CA HIS A 218 10.90 -16.37 -7.94
C HIS A 218 10.11 -17.42 -8.71
N MET A 219 9.55 -17.03 -9.85
CA MET A 219 8.71 -17.91 -10.68
C MET A 219 9.58 -18.74 -11.62
N GLY A 220 9.50 -20.07 -11.52
CA GLY A 220 10.00 -20.99 -12.55
C GLY A 220 9.09 -20.97 -13.77
N ILE A 221 9.26 -19.96 -14.65
CA ILE A 221 8.32 -19.65 -15.76
C ILE A 221 8.12 -20.81 -16.74
N GLU A 222 9.12 -21.70 -16.88
CA GLU A 222 9.07 -22.85 -17.78
C GLU A 222 7.93 -23.82 -17.43
N TYR A 223 7.71 -24.05 -16.12
CA TYR A 223 6.69 -24.97 -15.62
C TYR A 223 5.26 -24.45 -15.77
N LEU A 224 5.08 -23.13 -15.92
CA LEU A 224 3.75 -22.51 -15.91
C LEU A 224 3.06 -22.57 -17.28
N LYS A 225 3.81 -22.78 -18.37
CA LYS A 225 3.21 -22.86 -19.72
C LYS A 225 2.40 -24.13 -19.95
N GLU A 226 2.82 -25.22 -19.31
CA GLU A 226 2.20 -26.55 -19.45
C GLU A 226 1.08 -26.78 -18.43
N ASP A 227 0.92 -25.86 -17.47
CA ASP A 227 -0.11 -25.94 -16.45
C ASP A 227 -1.46 -25.38 -16.95
N GLU A 228 -2.51 -26.19 -16.86
CA GLU A 228 -3.87 -25.86 -17.29
C GLU A 228 -4.45 -24.59 -16.65
N ARG A 229 -4.01 -24.24 -15.43
CA ARG A 229 -4.43 -23.01 -14.73
C ARG A 229 -3.97 -21.76 -15.47
N PHE A 230 -2.80 -21.84 -16.09
CA PHE A 230 -2.11 -20.69 -16.69
C PHE A 230 -2.04 -20.76 -18.22
N GLY A 231 -2.36 -21.90 -18.84
CA GLY A 231 -2.27 -22.12 -20.29
C GLY A 231 -3.07 -21.11 -21.13
N LYS A 232 -4.21 -20.64 -20.64
CA LYS A 232 -5.00 -19.56 -21.28
C LYS A 232 -4.45 -18.14 -21.04
N MET A 233 -3.52 -18.00 -20.09
CA MET A 233 -2.92 -16.73 -19.63
C MET A 233 -1.47 -16.55 -20.10
N GLY A 234 -0.82 -17.63 -20.59
CA GLY A 234 0.44 -17.64 -21.36
C GLY A 234 1.53 -16.65 -20.91
N ILE A 235 1.60 -15.49 -21.59
CA ILE A 235 2.68 -14.48 -21.49
C ILE A 235 2.57 -13.61 -20.21
N LEU A 236 1.40 -13.56 -19.56
CA LEU A 236 1.09 -12.62 -18.47
C LEU A 236 1.85 -12.90 -17.17
N VAL A 237 2.33 -14.13 -17.01
CA VAL A 237 2.88 -14.68 -15.76
C VAL A 237 4.34 -14.26 -15.51
N LYS A 238 5.06 -13.82 -16.55
CA LYS A 238 6.53 -13.63 -16.50
C LYS A 238 7.01 -12.54 -15.54
N ASN A 239 6.20 -11.51 -15.31
CA ASN A 239 6.62 -10.28 -14.59
C ASN A 239 5.75 -9.93 -13.38
N TYR A 240 4.72 -10.74 -13.05
CA TYR A 240 3.74 -10.38 -12.03
C TYR A 240 3.29 -11.58 -11.18
N PRO A 241 4.01 -11.90 -10.09
CA PRO A 241 3.71 -13.05 -9.24
C PRO A 241 2.29 -13.08 -8.70
N GLU A 242 1.75 -11.95 -8.26
CA GLU A 242 0.40 -11.85 -7.69
C GLU A 242 -0.69 -12.36 -8.64
N LEU A 243 -0.55 -12.15 -9.95
CA LEU A 243 -1.51 -12.64 -10.94
C LEU A 243 -1.56 -14.17 -10.98
N VAL A 244 -0.43 -14.81 -10.71
CA VAL A 244 -0.31 -16.27 -10.70
C VAL A 244 -0.99 -16.84 -9.47
N PHE A 245 -0.73 -16.26 -8.30
CA PHE A 245 -1.39 -16.64 -7.06
C PHE A 245 -2.89 -16.36 -7.11
N LEU A 246 -3.31 -15.22 -7.69
CA LEU A 246 -4.73 -14.91 -7.88
C LEU A 246 -5.39 -15.90 -8.83
N THR A 247 -4.75 -16.23 -9.96
CA THR A 247 -5.29 -17.22 -10.91
C THR A 247 -5.41 -18.60 -10.28
N HIS A 248 -4.38 -19.04 -9.54
CA HIS A 248 -4.42 -20.28 -8.77
C HIS A 248 -5.58 -20.28 -7.77
N ALA A 249 -5.66 -19.24 -6.95
CA ALA A 249 -6.68 -19.13 -5.92
C ALA A 249 -8.12 -19.09 -6.50
N LEU A 250 -8.30 -18.45 -7.66
CA LEU A 250 -9.58 -18.44 -8.39
C LEU A 250 -9.96 -19.83 -8.95
N SER A 251 -8.98 -20.69 -9.29
CA SER A 251 -9.27 -22.07 -9.72
C SER A 251 -9.84 -22.96 -8.61
N HIS A 252 -9.70 -22.54 -7.35
CA HIS A 252 -10.22 -23.22 -6.17
C HIS A 252 -11.48 -22.55 -5.59
N LEU A 253 -11.95 -21.45 -6.20
CA LEU A 253 -12.98 -20.61 -5.61
C LEU A 253 -14.40 -21.13 -5.93
N LYS A 254 -15.23 -21.33 -4.90
CA LYS A 254 -16.65 -21.69 -5.06
C LYS A 254 -17.62 -20.54 -4.84
N LYS A 255 -17.54 -19.82 -3.71
CA LYS A 255 -18.52 -18.77 -3.35
C LYS A 255 -17.90 -17.38 -3.24
N ARG A 256 -16.92 -17.18 -2.35
CA ARG A 256 -16.31 -15.85 -2.15
C ARG A 256 -14.80 -15.91 -1.89
N GLY A 257 -14.06 -15.07 -2.59
CA GLY A 257 -12.62 -14.88 -2.42
C GLY A 257 -12.30 -13.47 -1.94
N VAL A 258 -11.33 -13.33 -1.04
CA VAL A 258 -10.82 -12.03 -0.58
C VAL A 258 -9.30 -12.00 -0.75
N PHE A 259 -8.83 -11.06 -1.55
CA PHE A 259 -7.45 -10.98 -2.02
C PHE A 259 -6.83 -9.64 -1.67
N ILE A 260 -5.62 -9.64 -1.12
CA ILE A 260 -4.77 -8.44 -1.12
C ILE A 260 -4.04 -8.38 -2.45
N ILE A 261 -4.09 -7.24 -3.11
CA ILE A 261 -3.40 -6.99 -4.38
C ILE A 261 -2.75 -5.61 -4.36
N ARG A 262 -1.66 -5.43 -5.08
CA ARG A 262 -1.15 -4.07 -5.35
C ARG A 262 -2.12 -3.30 -6.23
N ASN A 263 -2.22 -1.99 -6.00
CA ASN A 263 -3.02 -1.07 -6.82
C ASN A 263 -2.67 -1.14 -8.31
N GLN A 264 -1.41 -1.49 -8.63
CA GLN A 264 -0.97 -1.73 -10.00
C GLN A 264 -1.86 -2.76 -10.73
N THR A 265 -2.29 -3.85 -10.06
CA THR A 265 -3.19 -4.86 -10.64
C THR A 265 -4.50 -4.24 -11.14
N LEU A 266 -4.93 -3.12 -10.54
CA LEU A 266 -6.16 -2.41 -10.88
C LEU A 266 -5.99 -1.35 -11.97
N GLN A 267 -4.77 -1.13 -12.48
CA GLN A 267 -4.43 -0.01 -13.37
C GLN A 267 -3.73 -0.44 -14.68
N LYS A 268 -3.56 0.52 -15.61
CA LYS A 268 -2.97 0.39 -16.96
C LYS A 268 -1.53 -0.12 -17.02
N SER A 269 -1.26 -1.35 -16.63
CA SER A 269 -0.23 -2.14 -17.29
C SER A 269 -0.89 -3.10 -18.28
N SER A 270 -0.29 -3.25 -19.47
CA SER A 270 -0.84 -3.97 -20.63
C SER A 270 -1.00 -5.49 -20.41
N LEU A 271 -0.56 -6.02 -19.27
CA LEU A 271 -0.61 -7.45 -18.96
C LEU A 271 -1.76 -7.80 -18.00
N GLU A 272 -2.14 -6.91 -17.10
CA GLU A 272 -3.24 -7.15 -16.14
C GLU A 272 -4.63 -6.88 -16.74
N GLU A 273 -4.68 -6.19 -17.88
CA GLU A 273 -5.91 -5.82 -18.58
C GLU A 273 -6.79 -7.02 -18.90
N LYS A 274 -6.21 -8.11 -19.43
CA LYS A 274 -6.96 -9.33 -19.74
C LYS A 274 -7.60 -9.97 -18.51
N LEU A 275 -6.95 -9.91 -17.36
CA LEU A 275 -7.54 -10.41 -16.12
C LEU A 275 -8.74 -9.53 -15.73
N ARG A 276 -8.58 -8.20 -15.74
CA ARG A 276 -9.67 -7.27 -15.40
C ARG A 276 -10.86 -7.43 -16.34
N GLU A 277 -10.61 -7.51 -17.65
CA GLU A 277 -11.63 -7.79 -18.66
C GLU A 277 -12.37 -9.09 -18.35
N ARG A 278 -11.63 -10.16 -18.06
CA ARG A 278 -12.21 -11.46 -17.71
C ARG A 278 -13.06 -11.37 -16.47
N LEU A 279 -12.54 -10.82 -15.36
CA LEU A 279 -13.25 -10.72 -14.09
C LEU A 279 -14.52 -9.85 -14.21
N CYS A 280 -14.47 -8.75 -14.97
CA CYS A 280 -15.65 -7.92 -15.24
C CYS A 280 -16.67 -8.65 -16.13
N LYS A 281 -16.21 -9.32 -17.20
CA LYS A 281 -17.07 -10.06 -18.14
C LYS A 281 -17.77 -11.24 -17.46
N GLU A 282 -17.05 -11.95 -16.59
CA GLU A 282 -17.57 -13.06 -15.79
C GLU A 282 -18.36 -12.58 -14.56
N LYS A 283 -18.50 -11.25 -14.35
CA LYS A 283 -19.22 -10.64 -13.23
C LYS A 283 -18.71 -11.10 -11.86
N MET A 284 -17.40 -11.27 -11.76
CA MET A 284 -16.75 -11.87 -10.59
C MET A 284 -16.34 -10.84 -9.53
N ILE A 285 -16.23 -9.55 -9.88
CA ILE A 285 -15.81 -8.52 -8.92
C ILE A 285 -17.01 -8.04 -8.12
N GLU A 286 -16.98 -8.25 -6.81
CA GLU A 286 -18.03 -7.80 -5.88
C GLU A 286 -17.69 -6.43 -5.28
N ALA A 287 -16.44 -6.26 -4.84
CA ALA A 287 -15.98 -5.02 -4.24
C ALA A 287 -14.48 -4.81 -4.41
N ILE A 288 -14.08 -3.54 -4.41
CA ILE A 288 -12.69 -3.08 -4.37
C ILE A 288 -12.56 -2.08 -3.23
N ILE A 289 -11.68 -2.38 -2.28
CA ILE A 289 -11.42 -1.53 -1.11
C ILE A 289 -9.98 -1.04 -1.20
N GLU A 290 -9.81 0.24 -1.52
CA GLU A 290 -8.50 0.86 -1.63
C GLU A 290 -7.94 1.17 -0.24
N LEU A 291 -6.81 0.55 0.12
CA LEU A 291 -6.25 0.66 1.46
C LEU A 291 -5.39 1.93 1.61
N PRO A 292 -5.19 2.41 2.86
CA PRO A 292 -4.23 3.47 3.14
C PRO A 292 -2.84 3.17 2.58
N LYS A 293 -2.13 4.22 2.16
CA LYS A 293 -0.69 4.09 1.86
C LYS A 293 0.08 3.65 3.10
N ASN A 294 1.24 3.02 2.95
CA ASN A 294 2.11 2.60 4.06
C ASN A 294 1.42 1.74 5.13
N ILE A 295 0.40 0.96 4.75
CA ILE A 295 -0.36 0.09 5.65
C ILE A 295 0.37 -1.23 5.96
N PHE A 296 1.21 -1.70 5.05
CA PHE A 296 2.08 -2.87 5.26
C PHE A 296 3.49 -2.43 5.68
N PRO A 297 3.95 -2.78 6.89
CA PRO A 297 5.26 -2.38 7.35
C PRO A 297 6.39 -2.86 6.44
N HIS A 298 7.31 -1.93 6.15
CA HIS A 298 8.51 -2.12 5.33
C HIS A 298 8.25 -2.47 3.86
N GLN A 299 7.02 -2.28 3.38
CA GLN A 299 6.65 -2.45 1.98
C GLN A 299 6.26 -1.08 1.39
N ASN A 300 6.85 -0.71 0.25
CA ASN A 300 6.65 0.60 -0.39
C ASN A 300 5.59 0.56 -1.51
N HIS A 301 4.61 -0.34 -1.39
CA HIS A 301 3.54 -0.50 -2.39
C HIS A 301 2.21 0.01 -1.84
N GLU A 302 1.33 0.42 -2.73
CA GLU A 302 -0.07 0.72 -2.42
C GLU A 302 -0.92 -0.51 -2.72
N PHE A 303 -1.89 -0.81 -1.85
CA PHE A 303 -2.66 -2.04 -1.90
C PHE A 303 -4.16 -1.78 -1.91
N SER A 304 -4.89 -2.74 -2.43
CA SER A 304 -6.34 -2.84 -2.34
C SER A 304 -6.73 -4.24 -1.90
N VAL A 305 -7.91 -4.35 -1.29
CA VAL A 305 -8.60 -5.63 -1.12
C VAL A 305 -9.57 -5.81 -2.27
N LEU A 306 -9.40 -6.91 -3.02
CA LEU A 306 -10.29 -7.35 -4.07
C LEU A 306 -11.20 -8.45 -3.52
N VAL A 307 -12.51 -8.19 -3.52
CA VAL A 307 -13.52 -9.17 -3.12
C VAL A 307 -14.15 -9.75 -4.39
N ILE A 308 -14.09 -11.07 -4.51
CA ILE A 308 -14.56 -11.83 -5.66
C ILE A 308 -15.73 -12.72 -5.25
N SER A 309 -16.82 -12.68 -6.01
CA SER A 309 -17.92 -13.63 -5.94
C SER A 309 -18.66 -13.67 -7.30
N PRO A 310 -19.39 -14.74 -7.64
CA PRO A 310 -20.06 -14.82 -8.94
C PRO A 310 -21.33 -13.96 -8.99
N GLY A 311 -21.66 -13.44 -10.18
CA GLY A 311 -22.98 -12.87 -10.48
C GLY A 311 -23.19 -11.40 -10.06
N ASN A 312 -22.12 -10.60 -9.99
CA ASN A 312 -22.21 -9.19 -9.60
C ASN A 312 -22.50 -8.27 -10.79
N GLU A 313 -23.66 -7.61 -10.80
CA GLU A 313 -24.01 -6.59 -11.82
C GLU A 313 -23.37 -5.21 -11.53
N ASN A 314 -22.88 -5.01 -10.31
CA ASN A 314 -22.25 -3.78 -9.85
C ASN A 314 -20.99 -4.10 -9.05
N ILE A 315 -20.02 -3.19 -9.09
CA ILE A 315 -18.82 -3.23 -8.25
C ILE A 315 -18.94 -2.16 -7.17
N LEU A 316 -18.85 -2.58 -5.90
CA LEU A 316 -18.75 -1.64 -4.78
C LEU A 316 -17.31 -1.15 -4.64
N HIS A 317 -17.11 0.15 -4.79
CA HIS A 317 -15.83 0.80 -4.54
C HIS A 317 -15.85 1.44 -3.16
N ILE A 318 -14.89 1.10 -2.29
CA ILE A 318 -14.71 1.72 -0.97
C ILE A 318 -13.31 2.34 -0.93
N ASN A 319 -13.21 3.64 -0.65
CA ASN A 319 -11.93 4.32 -0.48
C ASN A 319 -11.58 4.40 1.02
N ALA A 320 -10.83 3.41 1.51
CA ALA A 320 -10.28 3.43 2.87
C ALA A 320 -8.96 4.20 2.96
N ASN A 321 -8.41 4.71 1.86
CA ASN A 321 -7.28 5.63 1.83
C ASN A 321 -7.70 7.08 2.14
N ASN A 322 -8.42 7.24 3.25
CA ASN A 322 -8.89 8.51 3.80
C ASN A 322 -8.56 8.54 5.30
N GLU A 323 -8.19 9.70 5.83
CA GLU A 323 -7.82 9.87 7.26
C GLU A 323 -8.92 9.41 8.23
N HIS A 324 -10.17 9.31 7.77
CA HIS A 324 -11.28 8.71 8.51
C HIS A 324 -11.08 7.21 8.83
N PHE A 325 -10.30 6.48 8.03
CA PHE A 325 -10.10 5.03 8.16
C PHE A 325 -8.68 4.64 8.58
N TYR A 326 -7.78 5.59 8.82
CA TYR A 326 -6.45 5.24 9.32
C TYR A 326 -5.88 6.27 10.27
N GLN A 327 -5.02 5.79 11.16
CA GLN A 327 -4.18 6.61 12.01
C GLN A 327 -2.72 6.33 11.71
N LYS A 328 -1.86 7.34 11.89
CA LYS A 328 -0.41 7.16 11.77
C LYS A 328 0.14 6.39 12.97
N ASP A 329 0.97 5.40 12.70
CA ASP A 329 1.78 4.65 13.67
C ASP A 329 3.25 4.73 13.24
N GLY A 330 3.93 5.79 13.71
CA GLY A 330 5.26 6.16 13.24
C GLY A 330 5.26 6.51 11.74
N LYS A 331 5.95 5.70 10.93
CA LYS A 331 6.04 5.86 9.46
C LYS A 331 4.98 5.06 8.70
N TYR A 332 4.19 4.24 9.40
CA TYR A 332 3.16 3.39 8.83
C TYR A 332 1.78 3.92 9.18
N ASN A 333 0.78 3.44 8.45
CA ASN A 333 -0.62 3.69 8.79
C ASN A 333 -1.22 2.41 9.36
N ARG A 334 -2.13 2.57 10.32
CA ARG A 334 -2.93 1.49 10.89
C ARG A 334 -4.40 1.76 10.58
N LEU A 335 -5.07 0.77 10.02
CA LEU A 335 -6.49 0.83 9.70
C LEU A 335 -7.33 0.92 10.99
N ILE A 336 -8.33 1.80 10.98
CA ILE A 336 -9.34 2.01 12.02
C ILE A 336 -10.73 2.01 11.39
N ASN A 337 -11.79 2.04 12.20
CA ASN A 337 -13.18 2.06 11.73
C ASN A 337 -13.53 0.89 10.78
N ILE A 338 -12.96 -0.29 11.04
CA ILE A 338 -13.13 -1.51 10.23
C ILE A 338 -14.60 -1.96 10.22
N ASP A 339 -15.31 -1.79 11.33
CA ASP A 339 -16.74 -2.10 11.43
C ASP A 339 -17.58 -1.25 10.48
N GLU A 340 -17.18 0.01 10.24
CA GLU A 340 -17.85 0.88 9.28
C GLU A 340 -17.59 0.42 7.85
N ILE A 341 -16.34 0.09 7.50
CA ILE A 341 -16.00 -0.49 6.18
C ILE A 341 -16.81 -1.79 5.95
N SER A 342 -16.90 -2.63 6.98
CA SER A 342 -17.65 -3.88 6.94
C SER A 342 -19.15 -3.63 6.77
N ASN A 343 -19.72 -2.66 7.48
CA ASN A 343 -21.12 -2.28 7.33
C ASN A 343 -21.43 -1.68 5.95
N ILE A 344 -20.54 -0.84 5.40
CA ILE A 344 -20.63 -0.34 4.02
C ILE A 344 -20.63 -1.51 3.03
N PHE A 345 -19.72 -2.48 3.21
CA PHE A 345 -19.63 -3.66 2.36
C PHE A 345 -20.88 -4.53 2.43
N CYS A 346 -21.30 -4.95 3.63
CA CYS A 346 -22.43 -5.86 3.82
C CYS A 346 -23.75 -5.28 3.32
N LYS A 347 -23.96 -3.97 3.52
CA LYS A 347 -25.19 -3.27 3.09
C LYS A 347 -25.08 -2.61 1.72
N LYS A 348 -23.93 -2.72 1.04
CA LYS A 348 -23.61 -2.06 -0.24
C LYS A 348 -23.95 -0.56 -0.22
N LEU A 349 -23.63 0.13 0.87
CA LEU A 349 -24.00 1.55 1.07
C LEU A 349 -23.23 2.44 0.11
N CYS A 350 -23.88 3.50 -0.37
CA CYS A 350 -23.21 4.64 -0.99
C CYS A 350 -22.99 5.71 0.09
N THR A 351 -21.74 6.10 0.31
CA THR A 351 -21.33 7.07 1.35
C THR A 351 -20.31 8.05 0.76
N PRO A 352 -19.83 9.07 1.50
CA PRO A 352 -18.70 9.89 1.05
C PRO A 352 -17.43 9.08 0.73
N TYR A 353 -17.36 7.83 1.21
CA TYR A 353 -16.23 6.92 1.06
C TYR A 353 -16.55 5.68 0.21
N SER A 354 -17.73 5.62 -0.41
CA SER A 354 -18.09 4.45 -1.22
C SER A 354 -19.11 4.74 -2.31
N THR A 355 -19.04 3.99 -3.38
CA THR A 355 -19.98 4.08 -4.49
C THR A 355 -20.21 2.72 -5.13
N LEU A 356 -21.48 2.41 -5.41
CA LEU A 356 -21.87 1.21 -6.13
C LEU A 356 -21.95 1.55 -7.63
N THR A 357 -21.06 0.97 -8.44
CA THR A 357 -20.95 1.29 -9.87
C THR A 357 -21.38 0.11 -10.73
N ALA A 358 -22.36 0.33 -11.61
CA ALA A 358 -22.81 -0.67 -12.58
C ALA A 358 -21.70 -1.02 -13.58
N LEU A 359 -21.63 -2.30 -13.98
CA LEU A 359 -20.56 -2.82 -14.84
C LEU A 359 -20.43 -2.09 -16.18
N ASP A 360 -21.53 -1.57 -16.73
CA ASP A 360 -21.55 -0.77 -17.97
C ASP A 360 -20.84 0.60 -17.84
N LYS A 361 -20.71 1.12 -16.61
CA LYS A 361 -20.03 2.38 -16.28
C LYS A 361 -18.60 2.19 -15.79
N ILE A 362 -18.12 0.94 -15.70
CA ILE A 362 -16.78 0.61 -15.24
C ILE A 362 -15.73 0.96 -16.29
N GLN A 363 -14.64 1.56 -15.83
CA GLN A 363 -13.46 1.80 -16.64
C GLN A 363 -12.48 0.66 -16.40
N ILE A 364 -12.47 -0.33 -17.30
CA ILE A 364 -11.63 -1.55 -17.20
C ILE A 364 -10.14 -1.22 -17.00
N HIS A 365 -9.69 -0.06 -17.48
CA HIS A 365 -8.31 0.39 -17.37
C HIS A 365 -7.92 0.96 -15.99
N ASP A 366 -8.89 1.33 -15.14
CA ASP A 366 -8.67 1.79 -13.76
C ASP A 366 -9.87 1.42 -12.88
N LEU A 367 -9.69 0.36 -12.09
CA LEU A 367 -10.69 -0.16 -11.16
C LEU A 367 -10.51 0.36 -9.72
N ARG A 368 -9.59 1.29 -9.47
CA ARG A 368 -9.36 1.78 -8.09
C ARG A 368 -10.55 2.56 -7.57
N ALA A 369 -10.80 2.47 -6.27
CA ALA A 369 -11.95 3.11 -5.65
C ALA A 369 -11.95 4.63 -5.85
N GLN A 370 -10.80 5.29 -5.68
CA GLN A 370 -10.68 6.74 -5.85
C GLN A 370 -11.19 7.25 -7.22
N THR A 371 -11.07 6.45 -8.28
CA THR A 371 -11.50 6.80 -9.64
C THR A 371 -13.01 7.01 -9.73
N TYR A 372 -13.78 6.27 -8.93
CA TYR A 372 -15.25 6.31 -8.93
C TYR A 372 -15.80 7.26 -7.88
N LEU A 373 -15.12 7.42 -6.74
CA LEU A 373 -15.53 8.40 -5.73
C LEU A 373 -15.28 9.84 -6.17
N ASN A 374 -14.21 10.10 -6.93
CA ASN A 374 -13.96 11.43 -7.48
C ASN A 374 -15.02 11.88 -8.50
N LYS A 375 -15.85 10.96 -9.02
CA LYS A 375 -17.00 11.30 -9.88
C LYS A 375 -18.22 11.79 -9.08
N ASN A 376 -18.28 11.55 -7.76
CA ASN A 376 -19.38 11.99 -6.90
C ASN A 376 -19.19 13.42 -6.34
N ASN A 377 -18.06 14.07 -6.62
CA ASN A 377 -18.00 15.52 -6.60
C ASN A 377 -18.59 16.04 -7.92
N THR A 378 -19.93 16.09 -7.97
CA THR A 378 -20.72 16.89 -8.92
C THR A 378 -20.19 16.89 -10.36
N SER A 379 -20.78 16.00 -11.16
CA SER A 379 -20.93 16.17 -12.59
C SER A 379 -21.52 17.56 -12.86
N GLY A 380 -20.66 18.54 -13.15
CA GLY A 380 -21.04 19.93 -13.33
C GLY A 380 -19.87 20.89 -13.53
N ASP A 381 -18.93 20.97 -12.57
CA ASP A 381 -18.17 22.24 -12.36
C ASP A 381 -16.64 22.16 -12.21
N ILE A 382 -15.97 21.09 -12.65
CA ILE A 382 -14.52 20.93 -12.48
C ILE A 382 -13.82 20.59 -13.81
N HIS A 383 -12.73 21.30 -14.13
CA HIS A 383 -11.74 20.96 -15.16
C HIS A 383 -10.54 20.22 -14.55
N THR A 384 -9.75 19.53 -15.38
CA THR A 384 -8.36 19.15 -15.05
C THR A 384 -7.37 19.92 -15.90
N LEU A 385 -6.10 20.03 -15.49
CA LEU A 385 -5.05 20.60 -16.34
C LEU A 385 -4.97 19.90 -17.69
N LYS A 386 -5.17 18.58 -17.73
CA LYS A 386 -5.25 17.81 -18.98
C LYS A 386 -6.45 18.21 -19.84
N SER A 387 -7.63 18.43 -19.25
CA SER A 387 -8.82 18.87 -20.00
C SER A 387 -8.72 20.30 -20.53
N LEU A 388 -7.91 21.15 -19.87
CA LEU A 388 -7.57 22.48 -20.34
C LEU A 388 -6.44 22.47 -21.38
N GLU A 389 -5.97 21.28 -21.76
CA GLU A 389 -4.90 21.06 -22.73
C GLU A 389 -3.61 21.82 -22.37
N ILE A 390 -3.28 21.87 -21.07
CA ILE A 390 -2.03 22.44 -20.59
C ILE A 390 -0.89 21.47 -20.87
N GLU A 391 0.09 21.94 -21.64
CA GLU A 391 1.33 21.22 -21.85
C GLU A 391 2.17 21.31 -20.58
N ILE A 392 2.60 20.17 -20.03
CA ILE A 392 3.42 20.11 -18.82
C ILE A 392 4.71 19.40 -19.15
N PHE A 393 5.83 20.05 -18.89
CA PHE A 393 7.15 19.44 -19.09
C PHE A 393 8.14 19.91 -18.04
N ARG A 394 9.14 19.07 -17.78
CA ARG A 394 10.26 19.41 -16.90
C ARG A 394 11.32 20.18 -17.68
N GLY A 395 11.82 21.25 -17.07
CA GLY A 395 13.00 21.94 -17.56
C GLY A 395 14.22 21.01 -17.66
N GLN A 396 15.23 21.45 -18.40
CA GLN A 396 16.42 20.66 -18.68
C GLN A 396 17.67 21.51 -18.55
N ARG A 397 18.76 20.87 -18.11
CA ARG A 397 20.07 21.49 -18.25
C ARG A 397 20.47 21.48 -19.72
N ALA A 398 20.48 22.65 -20.34
CA ALA A 398 20.76 22.83 -21.75
C ALA A 398 22.22 23.24 -22.06
N TYR A 399 23.12 23.11 -21.08
CA TYR A 399 24.54 23.47 -21.19
C TYR A 399 25.41 22.54 -20.33
N GLY A 400 26.72 22.61 -20.51
CA GLY A 400 27.71 21.77 -19.82
C GLY A 400 27.89 20.41 -20.50
N SER A 401 27.69 20.33 -21.82
CA SER A 401 27.85 19.10 -22.59
C SER A 401 28.88 19.26 -23.72
N PRO A 402 29.47 18.16 -24.23
CA PRO A 402 30.36 18.22 -25.40
C PRO A 402 29.67 18.69 -26.69
N LYS A 403 28.33 18.77 -26.72
CA LYS A 403 27.53 19.20 -27.89
C LYS A 403 27.26 20.70 -27.91
N ASP A 404 27.75 21.43 -26.91
CA ASP A 404 27.45 22.84 -26.73
C ASP A 404 28.03 23.67 -27.90
N LYS A 405 27.21 24.58 -28.43
CA LYS A 405 27.58 25.52 -29.47
C LYS A 405 27.35 26.95 -28.96
N LYS A 406 27.95 27.93 -29.61
CA LYS A 406 27.77 29.35 -29.27
C LYS A 406 26.31 29.75 -29.52
N ILE A 407 25.59 30.07 -28.45
CA ILE A 407 24.20 30.52 -28.45
C ILE A 407 23.92 31.25 -27.13
N GLN A 408 23.34 32.45 -27.23
CA GLN A 408 22.98 33.22 -26.04
C GLN A 408 21.57 32.86 -25.57
N PHE A 409 21.44 32.47 -24.31
CA PHE A 409 20.15 32.19 -23.68
C PHE A 409 20.23 32.38 -22.16
N TYR A 410 19.10 32.43 -21.47
CA TYR A 410 19.00 32.47 -20.02
C TYR A 410 18.60 31.12 -19.44
N ASP A 411 19.33 30.65 -18.43
CA ASP A 411 19.00 29.45 -17.66
C ASP A 411 18.18 29.84 -16.42
N VAL A 412 16.86 29.71 -16.54
CA VAL A 412 15.88 30.21 -15.57
C VAL A 412 15.71 29.22 -14.43
N GLY A 413 15.94 29.69 -13.20
CA GLY A 413 15.77 28.94 -11.97
C GLY A 413 14.81 29.59 -10.98
N ILE A 414 14.72 29.01 -9.79
CA ILE A 414 13.86 29.52 -8.70
C ILE A 414 14.29 30.91 -8.24
N ALA A 415 15.58 31.26 -8.37
CA ALA A 415 16.10 32.57 -7.98
C ALA A 415 15.51 33.70 -8.84
N ASP A 416 15.17 33.42 -10.10
CA ASP A 416 14.56 34.39 -11.01
C ASP A 416 13.05 34.55 -10.75
N PHE A 417 12.43 33.72 -9.91
CA PHE A 417 10.99 33.78 -9.68
C PHE A 417 10.63 35.04 -8.92
N LYS A 418 9.88 35.93 -9.59
CA LYS A 418 9.21 37.02 -8.90
C LYS A 418 8.08 36.44 -8.02
N PRO A 419 8.00 36.81 -6.73
CA PRO A 419 6.98 36.28 -5.83
C PRO A 419 5.57 36.71 -6.23
N TYR A 420 5.42 37.87 -6.89
CA TYR A 420 4.14 38.44 -7.30
C TYR A 420 4.28 39.09 -8.70
N GLY A 421 3.24 38.93 -9.53
CA GLY A 421 3.21 39.50 -10.87
C GLY A 421 4.10 38.78 -11.89
N PHE A 422 4.34 39.42 -13.03
CA PHE A 422 5.13 38.83 -14.11
C PHE A 422 6.63 38.79 -13.80
N THR A 423 7.26 37.66 -14.13
CA THR A 423 8.71 37.54 -14.25
C THR A 423 9.11 37.80 -15.70
N GLN A 424 9.96 38.81 -15.93
CA GLN A 424 10.42 39.22 -17.26
C GLN A 424 11.95 39.40 -17.33
N ASP A 425 12.60 39.61 -16.18
CA ASP A 425 14.03 39.78 -16.06
C ASP A 425 14.69 38.50 -15.56
N PHE A 426 15.82 38.13 -16.16
CA PHE A 426 16.56 36.91 -15.83
C PHE A 426 18.04 37.24 -15.67
N GLU A 427 18.69 36.67 -14.66
CA GLU A 427 20.07 37.04 -14.33
C GLU A 427 21.10 36.08 -14.94
N ASN A 428 20.77 34.80 -15.03
CA ASN A 428 21.71 33.73 -15.36
C ASN A 428 21.88 33.53 -16.88
N LYS A 429 22.59 34.46 -17.53
CA LYS A 429 22.91 34.39 -18.96
C LYS A 429 23.98 33.33 -19.25
N LYS A 430 23.81 32.58 -20.34
CA LYS A 430 24.75 31.60 -20.90
C LYS A 430 25.12 31.97 -22.33
N GLU A 431 26.38 31.71 -22.68
CA GLU A 431 26.94 31.99 -24.02
C GLU A 431 27.09 30.72 -24.89
N TYR A 432 26.96 29.55 -24.27
CA TYR A 432 27.10 28.24 -24.92
C TYR A 432 26.05 27.25 -24.40
N GLY A 433 25.54 26.41 -25.29
CA GLY A 433 24.63 25.32 -24.92
C GLY A 433 24.23 24.42 -26.09
N ASP A 434 23.50 23.35 -25.78
CA ASP A 434 22.95 22.39 -26.72
C ASP A 434 21.74 23.03 -27.43
N ILE A 435 21.95 23.50 -28.66
CA ILE A 435 20.95 24.20 -29.47
C ILE A 435 19.65 23.39 -29.59
N ALA A 436 19.73 22.07 -29.74
CA ALA A 436 18.54 21.23 -29.90
C ALA A 436 17.70 21.20 -28.62
N LYS A 437 18.35 21.11 -27.45
CA LYS A 437 17.64 21.21 -26.16
C LYS A 437 17.08 22.61 -25.95
N ILE A 438 17.84 23.64 -26.26
CA ILE A 438 17.39 25.04 -26.08
C ILE A 438 16.14 25.31 -26.90
N GLN A 439 16.12 24.91 -28.18
CA GLN A 439 14.96 25.08 -29.04
C GLN A 439 13.76 24.26 -28.56
N LYS A 440 13.98 23.00 -28.15
CA LYS A 440 12.92 22.11 -27.68
C LYS A 440 12.27 22.59 -26.37
N TYR A 441 13.05 23.10 -25.44
CA TYR A 441 12.61 23.49 -24.10
C TYR A 441 12.55 25.01 -23.91
N ALA A 442 12.54 25.77 -25.01
CA ALA A 442 12.41 27.22 -24.97
C ALA A 442 11.11 27.62 -24.26
N LEU A 443 11.24 28.49 -23.27
CA LEU A 443 10.12 29.12 -22.60
C LEU A 443 9.43 30.11 -23.53
N LYS A 444 8.13 30.29 -23.33
CA LYS A 444 7.29 31.23 -24.07
C LYS A 444 6.69 32.24 -23.10
N SER A 445 6.30 33.39 -23.64
CA SER A 445 5.55 34.39 -22.90
C SER A 445 4.32 33.74 -22.25
N TYR A 446 4.04 34.08 -20.99
CA TYR A 446 2.94 33.54 -20.20
C TYR A 446 3.05 32.06 -19.79
N ASP A 447 4.19 31.40 -19.97
CA ASP A 447 4.43 30.11 -19.32
C ASP A 447 4.39 30.28 -17.78
N ILE A 448 3.78 29.32 -17.08
CA ILE A 448 3.76 29.27 -15.62
C ILE A 448 4.87 28.30 -15.18
N LEU A 449 5.69 28.71 -14.21
CA LEU A 449 6.81 27.92 -13.73
C LEU A 449 6.59 27.50 -12.27
N LEU A 450 6.85 26.24 -11.96
CA LEU A 450 6.75 25.64 -10.62
C LEU A 450 8.09 25.03 -10.20
N SER A 451 8.45 25.17 -8.93
CA SER A 451 9.60 24.45 -8.36
C SER A 451 9.34 22.93 -8.32
N LEU A 452 10.23 22.10 -8.84
CA LEU A 452 10.07 20.64 -8.82
C LEU A 452 10.02 20.03 -7.40
N ARG A 453 10.71 20.66 -6.44
CA ARG A 453 10.88 20.19 -5.06
C ARG A 453 10.44 21.24 -4.05
N GLY A 454 9.94 20.79 -2.90
CA GLY A 454 9.60 21.66 -1.77
C GLY A 454 8.40 21.16 -0.97
N ILE A 455 8.07 21.83 0.15
CA ILE A 455 6.87 21.55 0.94
C ILE A 455 5.67 22.33 0.38
N SER A 456 5.90 23.54 -0.13
CA SER A 456 4.95 24.34 -0.89
C SER A 456 5.58 24.72 -2.24
N PRO A 457 4.86 24.59 -3.36
CA PRO A 457 5.35 25.05 -4.66
C PRO A 457 5.72 26.53 -4.62
N LYS A 458 6.92 26.87 -5.07
CA LYS A 458 7.18 28.22 -5.56
C LYS A 458 6.62 28.31 -6.97
N ILE A 459 5.82 29.33 -7.23
CA ILE A 459 5.17 29.57 -8.52
C ILE A 459 5.53 30.96 -9.05
N THR A 460 5.71 31.07 -10.36
CA THR A 460 5.70 32.36 -11.05
C THR A 460 5.03 32.23 -12.43
N ILE A 461 4.68 33.36 -13.04
CA ILE A 461 4.19 33.44 -14.42
C ILE A 461 5.10 34.38 -15.21
N LEU A 462 5.47 33.97 -16.41
CA LEU A 462 6.30 34.80 -17.28
C LEU A 462 5.47 35.91 -17.91
N GLY A 463 6.06 37.09 -18.05
CA GLY A 463 5.48 38.16 -18.84
C GLY A 463 5.79 38.02 -20.33
N GLU A 464 5.84 39.14 -21.04
CA GLU A 464 6.32 39.16 -22.42
C GLU A 464 7.84 39.05 -22.43
N ILE A 465 8.35 37.96 -22.98
CA ILE A 465 9.78 37.67 -23.06
C ILE A 465 10.25 37.71 -24.51
N ASN A 466 11.30 38.48 -24.76
CA ASN A 466 11.96 38.60 -26.08
C ASN A 466 13.30 37.85 -26.13
N SER A 467 13.80 37.42 -24.97
CA SER A 467 15.05 36.68 -24.82
C SER A 467 14.82 35.18 -24.88
N LEU A 468 15.79 34.44 -25.40
CA LEU A 468 15.76 32.98 -25.39
C LEU A 468 16.00 32.48 -23.97
N CYS A 469 15.05 31.74 -23.41
CA CYS A 469 15.07 31.28 -22.02
C CYS A 469 14.76 29.78 -21.96
N VAL A 470 15.43 29.07 -21.06
CA VAL A 470 15.17 27.65 -20.79
C VAL A 470 15.04 27.45 -19.29
N ALA A 471 13.98 26.78 -18.85
CA ALA A 471 13.82 26.38 -17.46
C ALA A 471 14.83 25.29 -17.10
N ASN A 472 15.52 25.43 -15.97
CA ASN A 472 16.50 24.44 -15.53
C ASN A 472 15.81 23.14 -15.02
N ALA A 473 16.61 22.10 -14.73
CA ALA A 473 16.10 20.79 -14.34
C ALA A 473 15.31 20.74 -13.02
N GLY A 474 15.34 21.81 -12.23
CA GLY A 474 14.59 21.97 -10.99
C GLY A 474 13.22 22.63 -11.17
N ILE A 475 12.80 22.95 -12.40
CA ILE A 475 11.56 23.65 -12.71
C ILE A 475 10.63 22.78 -13.56
N ILE A 476 9.32 22.88 -13.30
CA ILE A 476 8.25 22.36 -14.15
C ILE A 476 7.59 23.55 -14.86
N THR A 477 7.38 23.43 -16.16
CA THR A 477 6.70 24.43 -16.98
C THR A 477 5.29 23.96 -17.31
N LEU A 478 4.31 24.84 -17.11
CA LEU A 478 2.92 24.67 -17.50
C LEU A 478 2.64 25.71 -18.59
N ARG A 479 2.34 25.22 -19.79
CA ARG A 479 2.08 26.07 -20.95
C ARG A 479 0.63 25.98 -21.37
N ALA A 480 -0.04 27.12 -21.30
CA ALA A 480 -1.41 27.27 -21.75
C ALA A 480 -1.49 27.61 -23.25
N LYS A 481 -2.66 27.37 -23.85
CA LYS A 481 -2.95 27.73 -25.24
C LYS A 481 -2.95 29.24 -25.49
N ASN A 482 -3.35 30.02 -24.49
CA ASN A 482 -3.46 31.48 -24.58
C ASN A 482 -3.19 32.15 -23.23
N LYS A 483 -3.01 33.47 -23.29
CA LYS A 483 -2.72 34.34 -22.16
C LYS A 483 -3.84 34.31 -21.11
N GLU A 484 -5.11 34.24 -21.53
CA GLU A 484 -6.23 34.26 -20.60
C GLU A 484 -6.24 33.03 -19.68
N ILE A 485 -6.03 31.84 -20.25
CA ILE A 485 -5.95 30.59 -19.47
C ILE A 485 -4.74 30.62 -18.56
N ALA A 486 -3.58 31.08 -19.03
CA ALA A 486 -2.36 31.17 -18.23
C ALA A 486 -2.55 32.07 -16.99
N ILE A 487 -3.02 33.30 -17.18
CA ILE A 487 -3.21 34.24 -16.06
C ILE A 487 -4.31 33.72 -15.12
N GLY A 488 -5.40 33.16 -15.64
CA GLY A 488 -6.44 32.54 -14.82
C GLY A 488 -5.90 31.41 -13.95
N LEU A 489 -5.09 30.51 -14.51
CA LEU A 489 -4.47 29.41 -13.77
C LEU A 489 -3.49 29.92 -12.71
N TYR A 490 -2.67 30.91 -13.05
CA TYR A 490 -1.77 31.54 -12.08
C TYR A 490 -2.54 32.16 -10.91
N CYS A 491 -3.61 32.93 -11.17
CA CYS A 491 -4.46 33.49 -10.12
C CYS A 491 -5.12 32.42 -9.25
N TYR A 492 -5.56 31.30 -9.86
CA TYR A 492 -6.09 30.17 -9.09
C TYR A 492 -5.01 29.58 -8.18
N PHE A 493 -3.82 29.28 -8.70
CA PHE A 493 -2.71 28.73 -7.92
C PHE A 493 -2.22 29.68 -6.82
N PHE A 494 -2.34 30.98 -7.04
CA PHE A 494 -2.07 32.02 -6.05
C PHE A 494 -3.12 32.06 -4.91
N SER A 495 -4.35 31.62 -5.17
CA SER A 495 -5.41 31.57 -4.14
C SER A 495 -5.13 30.51 -3.08
N SER A 496 -5.70 30.66 -1.88
CA SER A 496 -5.56 29.67 -0.80
C SER A 496 -6.09 28.27 -1.19
N GLN A 497 -7.06 28.20 -2.10
CA GLN A 497 -7.57 26.91 -2.60
C GLN A 497 -6.59 26.25 -3.57
N GLY A 498 -6.02 27.03 -4.50
CA GLY A 498 -5.02 26.53 -5.43
C GLY A 498 -3.71 26.15 -4.74
N GLU A 499 -3.26 26.94 -3.77
CA GLU A 499 -2.08 26.64 -2.96
C GLU A 499 -2.25 25.31 -2.21
N LYS A 500 -3.38 25.09 -1.53
CA LYS A 500 -3.69 23.81 -0.88
C LYS A 500 -3.74 22.65 -1.88
N SER A 501 -4.29 22.88 -3.06
CA SER A 501 -4.40 21.86 -4.11
C SER A 501 -3.03 21.44 -4.64
N LEU A 502 -2.15 22.40 -4.89
CA LEU A 502 -0.77 22.10 -5.28
C LEU A 502 0.00 21.46 -4.13
N LYS A 503 -0.13 21.96 -2.89
CA LYS A 503 0.57 21.41 -1.71
C LYS A 503 0.32 19.92 -1.53
N LYS A 504 -0.92 19.46 -1.71
CA LYS A 504 -1.27 18.03 -1.68
C LYS A 504 -0.47 17.20 -2.67
N ILE A 505 -0.15 17.74 -3.86
CA ILE A 505 0.66 17.03 -4.86
C ILE A 505 2.10 16.84 -4.37
N TYR A 506 2.67 17.83 -3.68
CA TYR A 506 4.03 17.72 -3.13
C TYR A 506 4.07 16.74 -1.95
N GLU A 507 3.09 16.79 -1.05
CA GLU A 507 2.99 15.90 0.13
C GLU A 507 2.75 14.42 -0.24
N GLN A 508 2.13 14.15 -1.39
CA GLN A 508 1.86 12.78 -1.86
C GLN A 508 3.11 12.06 -2.42
N SER A 509 4.20 12.79 -2.66
CA SER A 509 5.46 12.24 -3.16
C SER A 509 6.43 11.96 -2.00
N GLY A 510 6.90 10.73 -1.86
CA GLY A 510 7.78 10.34 -0.74
C GLY A 510 9.12 11.11 -0.65
N GLU A 511 9.48 11.88 -1.68
CA GLU A 511 10.68 12.72 -1.75
C GLU A 511 10.40 14.24 -1.81
N ASN A 512 9.16 14.68 -1.60
CA ASN A 512 8.73 16.07 -1.83
C ASN A 512 9.04 16.57 -3.26
N THR A 513 8.93 15.68 -4.25
CA THR A 513 9.15 15.89 -5.69
C THR A 513 7.83 15.75 -6.45
N VAL A 514 7.48 16.72 -7.28
CA VAL A 514 6.23 16.65 -8.04
C VAL A 514 6.30 15.60 -9.14
N ASN A 515 5.34 14.67 -9.13
CA ASN A 515 5.07 13.80 -10.27
C ASN A 515 4.21 14.56 -11.32
N ILE A 516 4.70 14.62 -12.56
CA ILE A 516 4.04 15.31 -13.69
C ILE A 516 2.67 14.70 -13.99
N ASP A 517 2.51 13.38 -13.86
CA ASP A 517 1.23 12.72 -14.11
C ASP A 517 0.17 13.18 -13.09
N ASN A 518 0.55 13.41 -11.83
CA ASN A 518 -0.35 13.93 -10.82
C ASN A 518 -0.79 15.37 -11.14
N LEU A 519 0.09 16.19 -11.73
CA LEU A 519 -0.27 17.55 -12.18
C LEU A 519 -1.30 17.50 -13.31
N HIS A 520 -1.16 16.61 -14.29
CA HIS A 520 -2.14 16.49 -15.38
C HIS A 520 -3.57 16.23 -14.87
N HIS A 521 -3.68 15.50 -13.75
CA HIS A 521 -4.94 15.16 -13.11
C HIS A 521 -5.38 16.15 -12.02
N LEU A 522 -4.65 17.25 -11.81
CA LEU A 522 -5.01 18.28 -10.85
C LEU A 522 -6.35 18.91 -11.22
N SER A 523 -7.28 18.89 -10.26
CA SER A 523 -8.63 19.46 -10.39
C SER A 523 -8.58 20.98 -10.28
N ILE A 524 -9.21 21.65 -11.24
CA ILE A 524 -9.31 23.10 -11.39
C ILE A 524 -10.81 23.45 -11.45
N PRO A 525 -11.33 24.31 -10.57
CA PRO A 525 -12.73 24.74 -10.64
C PRO A 525 -13.07 25.39 -12.00
N LYS A 526 -14.27 25.20 -12.56
CA LYS A 526 -14.66 25.86 -13.83
C LYS A 526 -14.56 27.38 -13.78
N ASN A 527 -14.83 27.96 -12.61
CA ASN A 527 -14.75 29.39 -12.35
C ASN A 527 -13.34 29.87 -11.96
N TYR A 528 -12.28 29.08 -12.18
CA TYR A 528 -10.91 29.46 -11.83
C TYR A 528 -10.46 30.78 -12.47
N ASN A 529 -10.98 31.10 -13.65
CA ASN A 529 -10.71 32.33 -14.37
C ASN A 529 -11.75 33.42 -14.07
N LYS A 530 -12.63 33.25 -13.09
CA LYS A 530 -13.56 34.32 -12.69
C LYS A 530 -12.75 35.47 -12.09
N ASP A 531 -12.99 36.69 -12.58
CA ASP A 531 -12.37 37.92 -12.09
C ASP A 531 -10.82 37.96 -12.19
N TYR A 532 -10.20 37.03 -12.93
CA TYR A 532 -8.74 36.88 -12.98
C TYR A 532 -8.02 38.15 -13.43
N LYS A 533 -8.60 38.93 -14.35
CA LYS A 533 -8.03 40.22 -14.79
C LYS A 533 -7.94 41.22 -13.65
N MET A 534 -9.00 41.34 -12.85
CA MET A 534 -9.04 42.23 -11.69
C MET A 534 -8.06 41.75 -10.62
N ILE A 535 -8.06 40.45 -10.31
CA ILE A 535 -7.18 39.85 -9.31
C ILE A 535 -5.72 40.06 -9.72
N PHE A 536 -5.36 39.75 -10.96
CA PHE A 536 -4.00 39.89 -11.45
C PHE A 536 -3.55 41.35 -11.48
N SER A 537 -4.41 42.28 -11.91
CA SER A 537 -4.11 43.73 -11.86
C SER A 537 -3.79 44.19 -10.44
N LYS A 538 -4.52 43.70 -9.43
CA LYS A 538 -4.24 44.01 -8.02
C LYS A 538 -2.93 43.38 -7.55
N ILE A 539 -2.63 42.15 -7.97
CA ILE A 539 -1.33 41.50 -7.68
C ILE A 539 -0.18 42.36 -8.24
N GLU A 540 -0.31 42.87 -9.47
CA GLU A 540 0.72 43.72 -10.07
C GLU A 540 0.85 45.08 -9.38
N GLU A 541 -0.26 45.70 -9.00
CA GLU A 541 -0.27 46.96 -8.25
C GLU A 541 0.47 46.81 -6.91
N VAL A 542 0.07 45.81 -6.10
CA VAL A 542 0.71 45.52 -4.81
C VAL A 542 2.16 45.09 -5.00
N SER A 543 2.49 44.37 -6.07
CA SER A 543 3.87 44.00 -6.38
C SER A 543 4.75 45.23 -6.64
N LYS A 544 4.23 46.27 -7.32
CA LYS A 544 4.97 47.52 -7.56
C LYS A 544 5.20 48.28 -6.26
N GLU A 545 4.20 48.32 -5.38
CA GLU A 545 4.35 48.91 -4.04
C GLU A 545 5.43 48.19 -3.22
N LEU A 546 5.42 46.85 -3.24
CA LEU A 546 6.44 46.04 -2.57
C LEU A 546 7.84 46.30 -3.10
N GLU A 547 8.02 46.47 -4.41
CA GLU A 547 9.32 46.84 -5.00
C GLU A 547 9.80 48.20 -4.52
N ILE A 548 8.92 49.21 -4.49
CA ILE A 548 9.25 50.55 -3.99
C ILE A 548 9.68 50.47 -2.52
N ILE A 549 8.94 49.73 -1.70
CA ILE A 549 9.26 49.53 -0.28
C ILE A 549 10.59 48.77 -0.14
N SER A 550 10.82 47.71 -0.91
CA SER A 550 12.05 46.93 -0.86
C SER A 550 13.27 47.77 -1.27
N LYS A 551 13.15 48.61 -2.30
CA LYS A 551 14.19 49.59 -2.69
C LYS A 551 14.47 50.59 -1.57
N LYS A 552 13.44 51.13 -0.91
CA LYS A 552 13.60 52.02 0.26
C LYS A 552 14.33 51.31 1.40
N ILE A 553 13.96 50.07 1.72
CA ILE A 553 14.63 49.27 2.76
C ILE A 553 16.10 49.00 2.38
N ASN A 554 16.38 48.65 1.12
CA ASN A 554 17.74 48.41 0.67
C ASN A 554 18.60 49.68 0.68
N LEU A 555 18.03 50.85 0.37
CA LEU A 555 18.69 52.16 0.54
C LEU A 555 19.01 52.45 2.01
N LEU A 556 18.11 52.09 2.93
CA LEU A 556 18.38 52.21 4.37
C LEU A 556 19.45 51.21 4.86
N LYS A 557 19.56 50.05 4.23
CA LYS A 557 20.62 49.06 4.49
C LYS A 557 21.97 49.50 3.90
N GLY A 558 21.96 50.22 2.79
CA GLY A 558 23.13 50.74 2.09
C GLY A 558 23.40 52.22 2.40
N ASN A 559 23.83 52.48 3.64
CA ASN A 559 24.57 53.68 4.07
C ASN A 559 25.29 53.36 5.39
N LYS A 560 26.16 52.34 5.35
CA LYS A 560 27.27 52.11 6.28
C LYS A 560 28.44 51.51 5.53
#